data_AF-W4VB83-F1
#
_entry.id   AF-W4VB83-F1
#
_cell.length_a   1.000
_cell.length_b   1.000
_cell.length_c   1.000
_cell.angle_alpha   90.00
_cell.angle_beta   90.00
_cell.angle_gamma   90.00
#
_symmetry.space_group_name_H-M   'P 1'
#
loop_
_entity.id
_entity.type
_entity.pdbx_description
1 polymer ?
#
loop_
_entity_poly.entity_id
_entity_poly.type
_entity_poly.pdbx_seq_one_letter_code
_entity_poly.pdbx_strand_id
1 'polypeptide(L)' 'MGLAKKKPPKECLKLAAACGMSNARFLEIGVVNKNEVEVLKDRVEIEKIF' A
#
# COMPACT_ATOMS: atom_id res chain seq x y z
N MET A 1 6.98 0.92 6.10
CA MET A 1 7.30 2.29 5.67
C MET A 1 8.19 2.25 4.43
N GLY A 2 7.70 2.74 3.28
CA GLY A 2 8.42 2.70 2.01
C GLY A 2 9.59 3.69 1.97
N LEU A 3 9.33 4.97 2.28
CA LEU A 3 10.33 6.05 2.28
C LEU A 3 11.46 5.80 3.29
N ALA A 4 11.14 5.42 4.53
CA ALA A 4 12.13 5.09 5.54
C ALA A 4 13.06 3.93 5.12
N LYS A 5 12.58 3.05 4.23
CA LYS A 5 13.35 1.95 3.64
C LYS A 5 13.99 2.30 2.29
N LYS A 6 13.98 3.58 1.89
CA LYS A 6 14.52 4.09 0.61
C LYS A 6 13.97 3.32 -0.61
N LYS A 7 12.72 2.87 -0.55
CA LYS A 7 12.10 2.16 -1.68
C LYS A 7 11.85 3.11 -2.86
N PRO A 8 11.85 2.61 -4.11
CA PRO A 8 11.48 3.42 -5.28
C PRO A 8 10.10 4.07 -5.14
N PRO A 9 9.84 5.23 -5.79
CA PRO A 9 8.53 5.90 -5.72
C PRO A 9 7.35 4.98 -6.07
N LYS A 10 7.49 4.16 -7.12
CA LYS A 10 6.46 3.18 -7.54
C LYS A 10 6.10 2.19 -6.42
N GLU A 11 7.10 1.69 -5.69
CA GLU A 11 6.92 0.79 -4.56
C GLU A 11 6.27 1.49 -3.36
N CYS A 12 6.62 2.76 -3.13
CA CYS A 12 5.99 3.56 -2.08
C CYS A 12 4.50 3.80 -2.37
N LEU A 13 4.15 4.09 -3.62
CA LEU A 13 2.76 4.29 -4.05
C LEU A 13 1.94 3.00 -3.93
N LYS A 14 2.47 1.86 -4.39
CA LYS A 14 1.82 0.55 -4.20
C LYS A 14 1.57 0.23 -2.72
N LEU A 15 2.57 0.47 -1.86
CA LEU A 15 2.44 0.25 -0.42
C LEU A 15 1.40 1.18 0.21
N ALA A 16 1.37 2.46 -0.18
CA ALA A 16 0.39 3.42 0.32
C ALA A 16 -1.05 3.00 -0.03
N ALA A 17 -1.27 2.63 -1.30
CA ALA A 17 -2.57 2.15 -1.76
C ALA A 17 -3.00 0.85 -1.05
N ALA A 18 -2.08 -0.11 -0.90
CA ALA A 18 -2.34 -1.37 -0.19
C ALA A 18 -2.70 -1.15 1.29
N CYS A 19 -2.00 -0.26 1.99
CA CYS A 19 -2.35 0.11 3.37
C CYS A 19 -3.74 0.75 3.44
N GLY A 20 -4.07 1.68 2.53
CA GLY A 20 -5.39 2.30 2.48
C GLY A 20 -6.51 1.29 2.24
N MET A 21 -6.31 0.36 1.30
CA MET A 21 -7.26 -0.72 1.01
C MET A 21 -7.44 -1.70 2.18
N SER A 22 -6.36 -2.06 2.88
CA SER A 22 -6.47 -2.93 4.05
C SER A 22 -7.19 -2.22 5.19
N ASN A 23 -6.81 -0.97 5.51
CA ASN A 23 -7.46 -0.16 6.55
C ASN A 23 -8.96 0.02 6.29
N ALA A 24 -9.38 0.22 5.05
CA ALA A 24 -10.79 0.38 4.69
C ALA A 24 -11.66 -0.87 4.96
N ARG A 25 -11.06 -2.02 5.28
CA ARG A 25 -11.77 -3.27 5.63
C ARG A 25 -11.94 -3.48 7.13
N PHE A 26 -11.32 -2.64 7.96
CA PHE A 26 -11.47 -2.68 9.41
C PHE A 26 -12.48 -1.62 9.87
N LEU A 27 -13.18 -1.91 10.97
CA LEU A 27 -14.06 -0.93 11.60
C LEU A 27 -13.23 0.11 12.38
N GLU A 28 -12.11 -0.32 12.93
CA GLU A 28 -11.17 0.49 13.69
C GLU A 28 -10.27 1.36 12.79
N ILE A 29 -9.91 2.54 13.29
CA ILE A 29 -9.02 3.46 12.59
C ILE A 29 -7.56 3.10 12.87
N GLY A 30 -6.73 3.08 11.83
CA GLY A 30 -5.28 2.92 11.97
C GLY A 30 -4.83 1.47 12.08
N VAL A 31 -5.71 0.52 11.74
CA VAL A 31 -5.43 -0.92 11.74
C VAL A 31 -5.28 -1.40 10.30
N VAL A 32 -4.27 -2.23 10.05
CA VAL A 32 -4.06 -2.90 8.77
C VAL A 32 -3.64 -4.34 9.00
N ASN A 33 -4.01 -5.24 8.08
CA ASN A 33 -3.47 -6.60 8.06
C ASN A 33 -2.23 -6.64 7.16
N LYS A 34 -1.07 -6.89 7.77
CA LYS A 34 0.21 -6.91 7.05
C LYS A 34 0.27 -7.95 5.93
N ASN A 35 -0.30 -9.14 6.14
CA ASN A 35 -0.29 -10.20 5.11
C ASN A 35 -1.15 -9.79 3.92
N GLU A 36 -2.29 -9.17 4.18
CA GLU A 36 -3.16 -8.64 3.15
C GLU A 36 -2.49 -7.49 2.38
N VAL A 37 -1.81 -6.57 3.06
CA VAL A 37 -1.08 -5.48 2.43
C VAL A 37 -0.06 -5.98 1.42
N GLU A 38 0.68 -7.05 1.72
CA GLU A 38 1.63 -7.64 0.76
C GLU A 38 0.92 -8.21 -0.48
N VAL A 39 -0.20 -8.92 -0.29
CA VAL A 39 -1.02 -9.44 -1.41
C VAL A 39 -1.61 -8.31 -2.26
N LEU A 40 -2.12 -7.24 -1.64
CA LEU A 40 -2.69 -6.10 -2.33
C LEU A 40 -1.63 -5.30 -3.09
N LYS A 41 -0.44 -5.11 -2.52
CA LYS A 41 0.68 -4.40 -3.15
C LYS A 41 1.05 -4.98 -4.51
N ASP A 42 0.97 -6.31 -4.64
CA ASP A 42 1.31 -7.00 -5.89
C ASP A 42 0.20 -6.87 -6.95
N ARG A 43 -1.02 -6.54 -6.54
CA ARG A 43 -2.18 -6.28 -7.42
C ARG A 43 -2.34 -4.82 -7.83
N VAL A 44 -1.66 -3.89 -7.16
CA VAL A 44 -1.71 -2.46 -7.51
C VAL A 44 -0.84 -2.19 -8.73
N GLU A 45 -1.45 -1.64 -9.77
CA GLU A 45 -0.76 -1.12 -10.95
C GLU A 45 -0.58 0.40 -10.84
N ILE A 46 0.54 0.91 -11.35
CA ILE A 46 0.86 2.34 -11.33
C ILE A 46 1.08 2.76 -12.79
N GLU A 47 0.19 3.60 -13.28
CA GLU A 47 0.27 4.23 -14.59
C GLU A 47 0.85 5.64 -14.47
N LYS A 48 1.62 6.04 -15.48
CA LYS A 48 2.09 7.43 -15.61
C LYS A 48 1.16 8.15 -16.57
N ILE A 49 0.64 9.29 -16.13
CA ILE A 49 -0.19 10.17 -16.95
C ILE A 49 0.72 11.27 -17.49
N PHE A 50 0.70 11.47 -18.81
CA PHE A 50 1.43 12.51 -19.54
C PHE A 50 0.45 13.48 -20.19
#